data_AF-A0A4Q2XY06-F1
#
_entry.id   AF-A0A4Q2XY06-F1
#
_cell.length_a   1.000
_cell.length_b   1.000
_cell.length_c   1.000
_cell.angle_alpha   90.00
_cell.angle_beta   90.00
_cell.angle_gamma   90.00
#
_symmetry.space_group_name_H-M   'P 1'
#
loop_
_entity.id
_entity.type
_entity.pdbx_description
1 polymer ?
#
loop_
_entity_poly.entity_id
_entity_poly.type
_entity_poly.pdbx_seq_one_letter_code
_entity_poly.pdbx_strand_id
1 'polypeptide(L)'
;MKPLTSLLPLLLILLAFQAGCAHRRLEPGFYSTFSTDGKPTTDRVHKLQASADRVLSYDDGERFDLGLGGVVKGDGAFPVMRETPITFKFDQIGYFLQNERHKNLVVVEFGKSVMRNDEPVIRREVEKVTGWMRQAGYRRIVILGMHSSGTHCLADTSL
;
A
#
# COMPACT_ATOMS: atom_id res chain seq x y z
N MET A 1 44.87 13.93 -33.52
CA MET A 1 44.65 14.28 -32.09
C MET A 1 43.15 14.35 -31.88
N LYS A 2 42.56 13.42 -31.10
CA LYS A 2 41.10 13.42 -30.82
C LYS A 2 40.83 14.38 -29.64
N PRO A 3 39.85 15.28 -29.73
CA PRO A 3 39.53 16.16 -28.61
C PRO A 3 38.96 15.33 -27.47
N LEU A 4 39.52 15.49 -26.26
CA LEU A 4 38.89 15.00 -25.03
C LEU A 4 37.53 15.70 -24.91
N THR A 5 36.46 14.99 -25.25
CA THR A 5 35.10 15.42 -24.96
C THR A 5 34.95 15.47 -23.44
N SER A 6 34.97 16.69 -22.90
CA SER A 6 34.80 16.98 -21.48
C SER A 6 33.51 16.32 -20.97
N LEU A 7 33.62 15.54 -19.89
CA LEU A 7 32.50 14.87 -19.21
C LEU A 7 31.68 15.83 -18.32
N LEU A 8 32.13 17.08 -18.19
CA LEU A 8 31.48 18.12 -17.38
C LEU A 8 30.01 18.38 -17.73
N PRO A 9 29.58 18.42 -19.01
CA PRO A 9 28.18 18.63 -19.37
C PRO A 9 27.28 17.48 -18.91
N LEU A 10 27.78 16.25 -18.98
CA LEU A 10 27.05 15.06 -18.56
C LEU A 10 26.83 15.06 -17.04
N LEU A 11 27.86 15.46 -16.28
CA LEU A 11 27.79 15.57 -14.82
C LEU A 11 26.78 16.65 -14.38
N LEU A 12 26.74 17.79 -15.09
CA LEU A 12 25.80 18.87 -14.81
C LEU A 12 24.34 18.48 -15.08
N ILE A 13 24.09 17.71 -16.15
CA ILE A 13 22.75 17.17 -16.45
C ILE A 13 22.30 16.19 -15.35
N LEU A 14 23.21 15.32 -14.88
CA LEU A 14 22.93 14.39 -13.78
C LEU A 14 22.61 15.10 -12.47
N LEU A 15 23.36 16.15 -12.12
CA LEU A 15 23.12 16.96 -10.93
C LEU A 15 21.79 17.73 -11.01
N ALA A 16 21.44 18.26 -12.19
CA ALA A 16 20.15 18.92 -12.41
C ALA A 16 18.97 17.94 -12.29
N PHE A 17 19.14 16.69 -12.76
CA PHE A 17 18.14 15.63 -12.59
C PHE A 17 17.95 15.25 -11.12
N GLN A 18 19.03 15.19 -10.33
CA GLN A 18 18.92 14.90 -8.89
C GLN A 18 18.28 16.04 -8.10
N ALA A 19 18.57 17.30 -8.46
CA ALA A 19 17.94 18.46 -7.82
C ALA A 19 16.44 18.56 -8.10
N GLY A 20 15.99 18.20 -9.31
CA GLY A 20 14.57 18.16 -9.68
C GLY A 20 13.77 17.08 -8.94
N CYS A 21 14.40 15.95 -8.59
CA CYS A 21 13.77 14.88 -7.82
C CYS A 21 13.65 15.21 -6.32
N ALA A 22 14.49 16.08 -5.79
CA ALA A 22 14.52 16.46 -4.37
C ALA A 22 13.46 17.52 -3.97
N HIS A 23 12.66 18.02 -4.92
CA HIS A 23 11.66 19.06 -4.69
C HIS A 23 10.21 18.63 -4.93
N ARG A 24 9.94 17.32 -4.93
CA ARG A 24 8.57 16.88 -4.66
C ARG A 24 8.31 17.08 -3.17
N ARG A 25 7.70 18.23 -2.85
CA ARG A 25 7.02 18.44 -1.57
C ARG A 25 6.26 17.15 -1.26
N LEU A 26 6.64 16.49 -0.16
CA LEU A 26 5.92 15.36 0.38
C LEU A 26 4.48 15.84 0.59
N GLU A 27 3.55 15.31 -0.20
CA GLU A 27 2.15 15.66 -0.09
C GLU A 27 1.63 15.25 1.30
N PRO A 28 0.63 15.97 1.85
CA PRO A 28 -0.03 15.55 3.07
C PRO A 28 -0.59 14.13 2.87
N GLY A 29 -0.05 13.14 3.58
CA GLY A 29 -0.41 11.72 3.42
C GLY A 29 0.76 10.78 3.15
N PHE A 30 1.94 11.31 2.83
CA PHE A 30 3.14 10.49 2.70
C PHE A 30 3.74 10.15 4.07
N TYR A 31 3.78 8.86 4.40
CA TYR A 31 4.56 8.37 5.53
C TYR A 31 5.99 8.06 5.03
N SER A 32 6.86 9.08 4.99
CA SER A 32 8.28 8.90 4.66
C SER A 32 8.96 7.92 5.62
N THR A 33 10.14 7.39 5.31
CA THR A 33 10.89 6.55 6.28
C THR A 33 11.13 7.25 7.62
N PHE A 34 11.08 8.59 7.64
CA PHE A 34 11.12 9.42 8.85
C PHE A 34 9.96 10.42 8.85
N SER A 35 9.19 10.46 9.93
CA SER A 35 8.10 11.42 10.14
C SER A 35 8.66 12.79 10.55
N THR A 36 7.84 13.84 10.47
CA THR A 36 8.18 15.21 10.91
C THR A 36 8.54 15.30 12.40
N ASP A 37 8.22 14.29 13.20
CA ASP A 37 8.60 14.16 14.61
C ASP A 37 9.88 13.32 14.84
N GLY A 38 10.58 12.94 13.76
CA GLY A 38 11.81 12.13 13.82
C GLY A 38 11.58 10.65 14.12
N LYS A 39 10.32 10.19 14.27
CA LYS A 39 10.02 8.77 14.47
C LYS A 39 9.91 8.04 13.12
N PRO A 40 10.31 6.77 13.04
CA PRO A 40 10.10 5.98 11.82
C PRO A 40 8.62 5.91 11.53
N THR A 41 8.19 6.32 10.33
CA THR A 41 6.76 6.35 10.03
C THR A 41 6.18 4.95 9.82
N THR A 42 7.05 3.97 9.60
CA THR A 42 6.77 2.54 9.72
C THR A 42 6.15 2.19 11.07
N ASP A 43 6.60 2.78 12.18
CA ASP A 43 6.06 2.48 13.51
C ASP A 43 4.60 2.91 13.64
N ARG A 44 4.20 4.00 12.98
CA ARG A 44 2.81 4.47 13.00
C ARG A 44 1.90 3.55 12.20
N VAL A 45 2.34 3.14 11.00
CA VAL A 45 1.61 2.18 10.16
C VAL A 45 1.47 0.84 10.87
N HIS A 46 2.57 0.32 11.45
CA HIS A 46 2.54 -0.92 12.22
C HIS A 46 1.65 -0.83 13.46
N LYS A 47 1.69 0.27 14.21
CA LYS A 47 0.79 0.48 15.34
C LYS A 47 -0.66 0.53 14.91
N LEU A 48 -0.96 1.17 13.78
CA LEU A 48 -2.30 1.24 13.23
C LEU A 48 -2.79 -0.15 12.83
N GLN A 49 -2.02 -0.89 12.04
CA GLN A 49 -2.32 -2.26 11.62
C GLN A 49 -2.51 -3.18 12.84
N ALA A 50 -1.63 -3.09 13.84
CA ALA A 50 -1.71 -3.88 15.07
C ALA A 50 -2.93 -3.54 15.94
N SER A 51 -3.47 -2.31 15.81
CA SER A 51 -4.69 -1.88 16.50
C SER A 51 -5.98 -2.15 15.72
N ALA A 52 -5.86 -2.55 14.46
CA ALA A 52 -7.01 -2.81 13.61
C ALA A 52 -7.71 -4.10 14.04
N ASP A 53 -9.05 -4.09 14.02
CA ASP A 53 -9.82 -5.31 14.20
C ASP A 53 -9.60 -6.28 13.03
N ARG A 54 -9.34 -5.70 11.84
CA ARG A 54 -9.04 -6.43 10.61
C ARG A 54 -8.06 -5.66 9.73
N VAL A 55 -7.12 -6.39 9.17
CA VAL A 55 -6.24 -5.93 8.09
C VAL A 55 -6.53 -6.79 6.86
N LEU A 56 -6.76 -6.15 5.72
CA LEU A 56 -7.05 -6.82 4.44
C LEU A 56 -6.07 -6.31 3.38
N SER A 57 -5.53 -7.19 2.55
CA SER A 57 -4.82 -6.76 1.34
C SER A 57 -5.78 -6.79 0.16
N TYR A 58 -5.77 -5.72 -0.65
CA TYR A 58 -6.61 -5.53 -1.83
C TYR A 58 -5.73 -5.39 -3.06
N ASP A 59 -5.96 -6.24 -4.05
CA ASP A 59 -5.20 -6.27 -5.30
C ASP A 59 -6.10 -5.99 -6.50
N ASP A 60 -5.48 -5.69 -7.64
CA ASP A 60 -6.18 -5.47 -8.90
C ASP A 60 -7.03 -6.71 -9.28
N GLY A 61 -8.24 -6.45 -9.79
CA GLY A 61 -9.26 -7.48 -10.00
C GLY A 61 -10.28 -7.64 -8.86
N GLU A 62 -10.36 -6.66 -7.94
CA GLU A 62 -11.37 -6.59 -6.88
C GLU A 62 -11.30 -7.75 -5.88
N ARG A 63 -10.09 -8.19 -5.56
CA ARG A 63 -9.87 -9.35 -4.69
C ARG A 63 -9.18 -8.94 -3.39
N PHE A 64 -9.65 -9.55 -2.31
CA PHE A 64 -9.15 -9.41 -0.97
C PHE A 64 -8.42 -10.67 -0.56
N ASP A 65 -7.23 -10.50 0.02
CA ASP A 65 -6.55 -11.54 0.78
C ASP A 65 -6.96 -11.46 2.25
N LEU A 66 -7.42 -12.58 2.79
CA LEU A 66 -7.81 -12.73 4.20
C LEU A 66 -6.67 -13.30 5.07
N GLY A 67 -5.45 -13.43 4.52
CA GLY A 67 -4.34 -14.12 5.18
C GLY A 67 -4.50 -15.64 5.19
N LEU A 68 -5.27 -16.17 4.23
CA LEU A 68 -5.48 -17.61 4.05
C LEU A 68 -4.67 -18.06 2.83
N GLY A 69 -3.85 -19.09 2.98
CA GLY A 69 -3.04 -19.54 1.86
C GLY A 69 -2.36 -20.87 2.12
N GLY A 70 -2.08 -21.60 1.04
CA GLY A 70 -1.23 -22.77 1.10
C GLY A 70 0.23 -22.37 1.16
N VAL A 71 1.02 -23.04 1.99
CA VAL A 71 2.48 -22.95 1.94
C VAL A 71 2.98 -24.11 1.08
N VAL A 72 3.46 -23.78 -0.11
CA VAL A 72 4.07 -24.77 -1.00
C VAL A 72 5.58 -24.78 -0.75
N LYS A 73 6.12 -25.94 -0.38
CA LYS A 73 7.56 -26.13 -0.32
C LYS A 73 8.11 -26.20 -1.74
N GLY A 74 9.00 -25.28 -2.11
CA GLY A 74 9.68 -25.35 -3.39
C GLY A 74 10.58 -26.58 -3.46
N ASP A 75 10.53 -27.31 -4.58
CA ASP A 75 11.44 -28.42 -4.84
C ASP A 75 12.76 -27.87 -5.41
N GLY A 76 13.88 -28.21 -4.75
CA GLY A 76 15.23 -27.80 -5.16
C GLY A 76 16.25 -27.87 -4.04
N ALA A 77 17.52 -27.59 -4.37
CA ALA A 77 18.63 -27.55 -3.42
C ALA A 77 18.47 -26.45 -2.33
N PHE A 78 17.63 -25.44 -2.61
CA PHE A 78 17.25 -24.38 -1.67
C PHE A 78 15.72 -24.28 -1.65
N PRO A 79 15.03 -25.08 -0.82
CA PRO A 79 13.57 -25.07 -0.78
C PRO A 79 13.09 -23.73 -0.22
N VAL A 80 12.57 -22.88 -1.11
CA VAL A 80 11.88 -21.64 -0.73
C VAL A 80 10.42 -21.96 -0.49
N MET A 81 9.89 -21.57 0.67
CA MET A 81 8.44 -21.62 0.92
C MET A 81 7.75 -20.54 0.11
N ARG A 82 6.82 -20.93 -0.77
CA ARG A 82 5.97 -20.00 -1.51
C ARG A 82 4.60 -19.98 -0.87
N GLU A 83 4.20 -18.82 -0.38
CA GLU A 83 2.82 -18.58 0.02
C GLU A 83 1.96 -18.40 -1.22
N THR A 84 0.83 -19.10 -1.24
CA THR A 84 -0.18 -18.98 -2.30
C THR A 84 -1.45 -18.43 -1.64
N PRO A 85 -1.58 -17.09 -1.54
CA PRO A 85 -2.74 -16.50 -0.89
C PRO A 85 -4.00 -16.82 -1.70
N ILE A 86 -5.04 -17.24 -0.99
CA ILE A 86 -6.37 -17.43 -1.54
C ILE A 86 -7.07 -16.08 -1.43
N THR A 87 -7.30 -15.47 -2.58
CA THR A 87 -7.96 -14.18 -2.66
C THR A 87 -9.43 -14.36 -3.03
N PHE A 88 -10.30 -13.46 -2.55
CA PHE A 88 -11.75 -13.54 -2.70
C PHE A 88 -12.33 -12.21 -3.14
N LYS A 89 -13.42 -12.22 -3.91
CA LYS A 89 -14.18 -11.00 -4.20
C LYS A 89 -15.01 -10.56 -2.99
N PHE A 90 -15.41 -9.28 -2.97
CA PHE A 90 -16.19 -8.74 -1.84
C PHE A 90 -17.51 -9.48 -1.61
N ASP A 91 -18.23 -9.85 -2.66
CA ASP A 91 -19.48 -10.64 -2.56
C ASP A 91 -19.28 -12.01 -1.88
N GLN A 92 -18.08 -12.58 -1.98
CA GLN A 92 -17.73 -13.85 -1.35
C GLN A 92 -17.39 -13.71 0.14
N ILE A 93 -16.83 -12.56 0.55
CA ILE A 93 -16.40 -12.31 1.94
C ILE A 93 -17.32 -11.37 2.71
N GLY A 94 -18.27 -10.73 2.04
CA GLY A 94 -19.12 -9.69 2.61
C GLY A 94 -19.92 -10.19 3.81
N TYR A 95 -20.51 -11.39 3.70
CA TYR A 95 -21.21 -12.02 4.83
C TYR A 95 -20.27 -12.30 6.01
N PHE A 96 -19.05 -12.77 5.75
CA PHE A 96 -18.06 -13.00 6.79
C PHE A 96 -17.71 -11.69 7.52
N LEU A 97 -17.36 -10.63 6.78
CA LEU A 97 -17.03 -9.32 7.35
C LEU A 97 -18.21 -8.70 8.11
N GLN A 98 -19.44 -8.93 7.63
CA GLN A 98 -20.67 -8.48 8.31
C GLN A 98 -20.94 -9.20 9.63
N ASN A 99 -20.41 -10.40 9.85
CA ASN A 99 -20.63 -11.15 11.08
C ASN A 99 -19.46 -11.05 12.07
N GLU A 100 -18.42 -10.28 11.76
CA GLU A 100 -17.34 -10.03 12.71
C GLU A 100 -17.82 -9.26 13.94
N ARG A 101 -17.33 -9.68 15.12
CA ARG A 101 -17.74 -9.10 16.40
C ARG A 101 -17.22 -7.67 16.60
N HIS A 102 -16.01 -7.39 16.12
CA HIS A 102 -15.33 -6.11 16.30
C HIS A 102 -15.26 -5.39 14.96
N LYS A 103 -15.73 -4.13 14.92
CA LYS A 103 -15.85 -3.32 13.69
C LYS A 103 -15.51 -1.85 13.93
N ASN A 104 -14.60 -1.58 14.85
CA ASN A 104 -14.15 -0.22 15.15
C ASN A 104 -13.19 0.26 14.07
N LEU A 105 -12.24 -0.57 13.64
CA LEU A 105 -11.20 -0.20 12.69
C LEU A 105 -10.90 -1.34 11.72
N VAL A 106 -11.03 -1.05 10.42
CA VAL A 106 -10.45 -1.86 9.35
C VAL A 106 -9.34 -1.09 8.65
N VAL A 107 -8.23 -1.77 8.38
CA VAL A 107 -7.15 -1.28 7.53
C VAL A 107 -7.17 -2.09 6.23
N VAL A 108 -7.25 -1.41 5.09
CA VAL A 108 -7.17 -2.05 3.78
C VAL A 108 -5.91 -1.58 3.06
N GLU A 109 -5.09 -2.52 2.63
CA GLU A 109 -3.82 -2.27 1.96
C GLU A 109 -3.96 -2.47 0.46
N PHE A 110 -3.83 -1.39 -0.31
CA PHE A 110 -3.78 -1.44 -1.75
C PHE A 110 -2.41 -1.92 -2.21
N GLY A 111 -2.40 -3.09 -2.83
CA GLY A 111 -1.22 -3.68 -3.43
C GLY A 111 -0.64 -2.84 -4.55
N LYS A 112 0.58 -3.19 -4.96
CA LYS A 112 1.31 -2.47 -6.03
C LYS A 112 0.55 -2.46 -7.36
N SER A 113 -0.30 -3.45 -7.63
CA SER A 113 -1.08 -3.53 -8.86
C SER A 113 -2.10 -2.38 -8.93
N VAL A 114 -2.82 -2.09 -7.84
CA VAL A 114 -3.75 -0.98 -7.73
C VAL A 114 -2.99 0.34 -7.77
N MET A 115 -1.90 0.43 -7.02
CA MET A 115 -1.09 1.65 -6.90
C MET A 115 -0.30 2.04 -8.15
N ARG A 116 -0.24 1.18 -9.18
CA ARG A 116 0.36 1.50 -10.48
C ARG A 116 -0.58 2.27 -11.41
N ASN A 117 -1.86 2.37 -11.07
CA ASN A 117 -2.84 3.10 -11.86
C ASN A 117 -2.75 4.62 -11.63
N ASP A 118 -3.41 5.39 -12.48
CA ASP A 118 -3.53 6.83 -12.34
C ASP A 118 -4.43 7.23 -11.16
N GLU A 119 -4.23 8.44 -10.63
CA GLU A 119 -4.95 8.97 -9.46
C GLU A 119 -6.49 8.86 -9.56
N PRO A 120 -7.15 9.12 -10.70
CA PRO A 120 -8.60 8.96 -10.80
C PRO A 120 -9.07 7.52 -10.60
N VAL A 121 -8.26 6.54 -11.04
CA VAL A 121 -8.56 5.12 -10.86
C VAL A 121 -8.39 4.76 -9.40
N ILE A 122 -7.29 5.17 -8.77
CA ILE A 122 -7.04 4.93 -7.34
C ILE A 122 -8.17 5.52 -6.49
N ARG A 123 -8.60 6.76 -6.77
CA ARG A 123 -9.70 7.42 -6.06
C ARG A 123 -11.01 6.65 -6.18
N ARG A 124 -11.35 6.17 -7.37
CA ARG A 124 -12.53 5.32 -7.57
C ARG A 124 -12.47 4.02 -6.77
N GLU A 125 -11.29 3.38 -6.73
CA GLU A 125 -11.08 2.17 -5.94
C GLU A 125 -11.20 2.44 -4.43
N VAL A 126 -10.64 3.57 -3.96
CA VAL A 126 -10.78 4.04 -2.56
C VAL A 126 -12.25 4.22 -2.19
N GLU A 127 -13.03 4.92 -3.00
CA GLU A 127 -14.46 5.14 -2.77
C GLU A 127 -15.25 3.82 -2.75
N LYS A 128 -14.97 2.93 -3.71
CA LYS A 128 -15.60 1.60 -3.82
C LYS A 128 -15.34 0.75 -2.58
N VAL A 129 -14.06 0.60 -2.21
CA VAL A 129 -13.65 -0.20 -1.03
C VAL A 129 -14.20 0.42 0.25
N THR A 130 -14.20 1.74 0.36
CA THR A 130 -14.81 2.45 1.50
C THR A 130 -16.30 2.10 1.60
N GLY A 131 -17.04 2.14 0.50
CA GLY A 131 -18.45 1.76 0.46
C GLY A 131 -18.70 0.32 0.93
N TRP A 132 -17.89 -0.62 0.44
CA TRP A 132 -17.94 -2.02 0.86
C TRP A 132 -17.67 -2.21 2.35
N MET A 133 -16.63 -1.57 2.90
CA MET A 133 -16.30 -1.68 4.32
C MET A 133 -17.36 -1.03 5.22
N ARG A 134 -17.98 0.07 4.77
CA ARG A 134 -19.15 0.66 5.45
C ARG A 134 -20.35 -0.28 5.43
N GLN A 135 -20.63 -0.91 4.29
CA GLN A 135 -21.69 -1.92 4.18
C GLN A 135 -21.42 -3.15 5.07
N ALA A 136 -20.15 -3.50 5.28
CA ALA A 136 -19.76 -4.53 6.24
C ALA A 136 -19.94 -4.09 7.71
N GLY A 137 -20.08 -2.79 7.98
CA GLY A 137 -20.38 -2.22 9.30
C GLY A 137 -19.17 -1.66 10.04
N TYR A 138 -18.04 -1.45 9.36
CA TYR A 138 -16.85 -0.83 9.96
C TYR A 138 -17.05 0.67 10.19
N ARG A 139 -16.68 1.13 11.40
CA ARG A 139 -16.84 2.52 11.83
C ARG A 139 -15.77 3.44 11.26
N ARG A 140 -14.50 3.02 11.37
CA ARG A 140 -13.35 3.72 10.80
C ARG A 140 -12.68 2.82 9.77
N ILE A 141 -12.40 3.38 8.61
CA ILE A 141 -11.77 2.70 7.49
C ILE A 141 -10.51 3.49 7.16
N VAL A 142 -9.37 2.82 7.20
CA VAL A 142 -8.11 3.39 6.72
C VAL A 142 -7.64 2.61 5.51
N ILE A 143 -7.39 3.32 4.41
CA ILE A 143 -6.85 2.73 3.19
C ILE A 143 -5.40 3.17 3.05
N LEU A 144 -4.50 2.20 2.95
CA LEU A 144 -3.07 2.39 2.81
C LEU A 144 -2.64 1.97 1.39
N GLY A 145 -1.87 2.80 0.70
CA GLY A 145 -1.28 2.43 -0.59
C GLY A 145 0.16 1.96 -0.43
N MET A 146 0.50 0.81 -1.03
CA MET A 146 1.86 0.27 -1.02
C MET A 146 2.64 0.63 -2.30
N HIS A 147 3.77 1.34 -2.14
CA HIS A 147 4.72 1.63 -3.21
C HIS A 147 6.11 1.04 -2.92
N SER A 148 7.00 1.10 -3.91
CA SER A 148 8.43 0.78 -3.70
C SER A 148 9.11 1.74 -2.72
N SER A 149 8.62 2.97 -2.57
CA SER A 149 9.15 4.00 -1.68
C SER A 149 8.57 3.97 -0.26
N GLY A 150 7.61 3.08 0.02
CA GLY A 150 6.94 2.97 1.32
C GLY A 150 5.43 2.87 1.22
N THR A 151 4.77 3.07 2.36
CA THR A 151 3.31 3.03 2.50
C THR A 151 2.77 4.45 2.72
N HIS A 152 1.62 4.80 2.16
CA HIS A 152 0.99 6.12 2.36
C HIS A 152 -0.49 5.97 2.69
N CYS A 153 -1.08 6.95 3.37
CA CYS A 153 -2.50 6.96 3.67
C CYS A 153 -3.26 7.54 2.47
N LEU A 154 -4.13 6.75 1.86
CA LEU A 154 -5.01 7.18 0.77
C LEU A 154 -6.33 7.74 1.29
N ALA A 155 -6.86 7.16 2.35
CA ALA A 155 -8.07 7.60 3.00
C ALA A 155 -8.08 7.20 4.48
N ASP A 156 -8.62 8.07 5.32
CA ASP A 156 -8.94 7.78 6.72
C ASP A 156 -10.33 8.38 6.98
N THR A 157 -11.34 7.53 7.08
CA THR A 157 -12.73 7.98 7.27
C THR A 157 -13.01 8.32 8.73
N SER A 158 -12.06 8.94 9.43
CA SER A 158 -12.18 9.33 10.83
C SER A 158 -13.60 9.78 11.18
N LEU A 159 -14.16 9.15 12.21
CA LEU A 159 -15.55 9.23 12.69
C LEU A 159 -16.15 10.64 12.61
#